data_AF-A0A9X8VJ96-F1
#
_entry.id   AF-A0A9X8VJ96-F1
#
_cell.length_a   1.000
_cell.length_b   1.000
_cell.length_c   1.000
_cell.angle_alpha   90.00
_cell.angle_beta   90.00
_cell.angle_gamma   90.00
#
_symmetry.space_group_name_H-M   'P 1'
#
loop_
_entity.id
_entity.type
_entity.pdbx_description
1 polymer ?
#
loop_
_entity_poly.entity_id
_entity_poly.type
_entity_poly.pdbx_seq_one_letter_code
_entity_poly.pdbx_strand_id
1 'polypeptide(L)'
;MDSLSVDELAQKKDRWYRIVEEMLAEAGVAINGPRAWDIRVHNPALFKRILQEGSLGFGESYMDGWWECERLDMLFTRILQAGVDER
;
A
#
# COMPACT_ATOMS: atom_id res chain seq x y z
N MET A 1 -6.50 11.89 24.50
CA MET A 1 -6.93 12.11 23.11
C MET A 1 -6.13 11.09 22.33
N ASP A 2 -6.75 9.94 22.11
CA ASP A 2 -6.08 8.67 21.88
C ASP A 2 -5.27 8.71 20.58
N SER A 3 -3.95 8.77 20.73
CA SER A 3 -3.01 8.39 19.69
C SER A 3 -3.09 6.87 19.56
N LEU A 4 -4.10 6.37 18.86
CA LEU A 4 -4.14 4.98 18.41
C LEU A 4 -2.82 4.72 17.68
N SER A 5 -2.05 3.74 18.13
CA SER A 5 -0.83 3.35 17.42
C SER A 5 -1.22 2.95 16.00
N VAL A 6 -0.37 3.22 15.01
CA VAL A 6 -0.55 2.76 13.63
C VAL A 6 -0.80 1.23 13.60
N ASP A 7 -0.21 0.53 14.58
CA ASP A 7 -0.37 -0.91 14.83
C ASP A 7 -1.81 -1.33 15.20
N GLU A 8 -2.57 -0.48 15.91
CA GLU A 8 -3.95 -0.78 16.31
C GLU A 8 -4.94 -0.56 15.16
N LEU A 9 -4.66 0.40 14.27
CA LEU A 9 -5.49 0.63 13.09
C LEU A 9 -5.31 -0.46 12.02
N ALA A 10 -4.12 -1.05 11.90
CA ALA A 10 -3.85 -2.19 11.01
C ALA A 10 -4.46 -3.51 11.53
N GLN A 11 -4.77 -3.59 12.83
CA GLN A 11 -5.21 -4.83 13.47
C GLN A 11 -6.62 -5.27 13.05
N LYS A 12 -7.40 -4.37 12.42
CA LYS A 12 -8.67 -4.71 11.80
C LYS A 12 -8.52 -4.60 10.28
N LYS A 13 -7.95 -5.64 9.65
CA LYS A 13 -7.91 -5.82 8.18
C LYS A 13 -9.32 -5.63 7.59
N ASP A 14 -9.66 -4.40 7.24
CA ASP A 14 -10.96 -4.04 6.70
C ASP A 14 -11.07 -4.49 5.24
N ARG A 15 -12.24 -4.30 4.63
CA ARG A 15 -12.47 -4.73 3.24
C ARG A 15 -11.48 -4.07 2.28
N TRP A 16 -11.12 -2.80 2.52
CA TRP A 16 -10.25 -2.03 1.64
C TRP A 16 -8.82 -2.57 1.72
N TYR A 17 -8.33 -2.82 2.94
CA TYR A 17 -7.04 -3.45 3.18
C TYR A 17 -6.93 -4.76 2.40
N ARG A 18 -7.94 -5.65 2.48
CA ARG A 18 -7.87 -6.98 1.84
C ARG A 18 -7.78 -6.89 0.33
N ILE A 19 -8.56 -6.01 -0.29
CA ILE A 19 -8.55 -5.83 -1.75
C ILE A 19 -7.16 -5.35 -2.20
N VAL A 20 -6.60 -4.35 -1.51
CA VAL A 20 -5.26 -3.83 -1.85
C VAL A 20 -4.17 -4.86 -1.54
N GLU A 21 -4.28 -5.62 -0.44
CA GLU A 21 -3.37 -6.71 -0.10
C GLU A 21 -3.35 -7.78 -1.20
N GLU A 22 -4.52 -8.19 -1.71
CA GLU A 22 -4.64 -9.15 -2.80
C GLU A 22 -4.02 -8.61 -4.10
N MET A 23 -4.32 -7.36 -4.48
CA MET A 23 -3.75 -6.71 -5.66
C MET A 23 -2.22 -6.64 -5.60
N LEU A 24 -1.65 -6.23 -4.46
CA LEU A 24 -0.20 -6.15 -4.27
C LEU A 24 0.46 -7.54 -4.20
N ALA A 25 -0.23 -8.53 -3.61
CA ALA A 25 0.26 -9.89 -3.55
C ALA A 25 0.44 -10.52 -4.94
N GLU A 26 -0.40 -10.17 -5.92
CA GLU A 26 -0.22 -10.58 -7.33
C GLU A 26 1.10 -10.05 -7.92
N ALA A 27 1.56 -8.87 -7.51
CA ALA A 27 2.87 -8.31 -7.86
C ALA A 27 4.02 -8.85 -6.98
N GLY A 28 3.75 -9.76 -6.04
CA GLY A 28 4.75 -10.25 -5.09
C GLY A 28 5.24 -9.18 -4.10
N VAL A 29 4.41 -8.17 -3.84
CA VAL A 29 4.63 -7.07 -2.90
C VAL A 29 3.81 -7.32 -1.65
N ALA A 30 4.45 -7.29 -0.48
CA ALA A 30 3.75 -7.40 0.80
C ALA A 30 3.54 -6.01 1.45
N ILE A 31 2.45 -5.88 2.20
CA ILE A 31 2.21 -4.73 3.08
C ILE A 31 2.96 -4.98 4.39
N ASN A 32 3.78 -4.02 4.81
CA ASN A 32 4.67 -4.10 5.97
C ASN A 32 5.58 -5.34 5.94
N GLY A 33 6.00 -5.73 4.74
CA GLY A 33 6.90 -6.87 4.52
C GLY A 33 8.38 -6.53 4.72
N PRO A 34 9.24 -7.55 4.83
CA PRO A 34 10.66 -7.37 5.13
C PRO A 34 11.53 -7.05 3.90
N ARG A 35 10.98 -7.12 2.67
CA ARG A 35 11.77 -6.94 1.44
C ARG A 35 11.90 -5.45 1.15
N ALA A 36 13.00 -5.04 0.52
CA ALA A 36 13.25 -3.63 0.21
C ALA A 36 12.19 -3.01 -0.75
N TRP A 37 11.46 -3.83 -1.50
CA TRP A 37 10.38 -3.40 -2.40
C TRP A 37 8.98 -3.57 -1.80
N ASP A 38 8.87 -4.05 -0.55
CA ASP A 38 7.61 -4.08 0.16
C ASP A 38 7.27 -2.66 0.64
N ILE A 39 5.97 -2.34 0.73
CA ILE A 39 5.53 -1.03 1.21
C ILE A 39 5.41 -1.05 2.73
N ARG A 40 5.78 0.03 3.41
CA ARG A 40 5.49 0.24 4.83
C ARG A 40 4.40 1.29 4.96
N VAL A 41 3.30 0.93 5.59
CA VAL A 41 2.10 1.79 5.69
C VAL A 41 2.06 2.46 7.04
N HIS A 42 2.06 3.79 7.01
CA HIS A 42 1.97 4.67 8.18
C HIS A 42 0.54 5.18 8.40
N ASN A 43 -0.30 5.15 7.36
CA ASN A 43 -1.68 5.63 7.42
C ASN A 43 -2.65 4.65 6.75
N PRO A 44 -3.61 4.04 7.49
CA PRO A 44 -4.58 3.08 6.96
C PRO A 44 -5.59 3.70 5.97
N ALA A 45 -5.75 5.03 5.94
CA ALA A 45 -6.59 5.71 4.95
C ALA A 45 -6.10 5.48 3.51
N LEU A 46 -4.85 5.05 3.35
CA LEU A 46 -4.24 4.62 2.09
C LEU A 46 -5.13 3.67 1.29
N PHE A 47 -5.63 2.61 1.91
CA PHE A 47 -6.31 1.53 1.18
C PHE A 47 -7.59 2.01 0.52
N LYS A 48 -8.35 2.85 1.22
CA LYS A 48 -9.55 3.46 0.67
C LYS A 48 -9.21 4.42 -0.47
N ARG A 49 -8.16 5.23 -0.33
CA ARG A 49 -7.73 6.20 -1.35
C ARG A 49 -7.28 5.51 -2.64
N ILE A 50 -6.46 4.46 -2.54
CA ILE A 50 -6.03 3.65 -3.70
C ILE A 50 -7.25 3.14 -4.48
N LEU A 51 -8.27 2.63 -3.79
CA LEU A 51 -9.46 2.09 -4.45
C LEU A 51 -10.40 3.16 -5.04
N GLN A 52 -10.26 4.43 -4.63
CA GLN A 52 -11.07 5.54 -5.14
C GLN A 52 -10.36 6.32 -6.27
N GLU A 53 -9.04 6.44 -6.19
CA GLU A 53 -8.22 7.31 -7.04
C GLU A 53 -7.19 6.54 -7.89
N GLY A 54 -7.11 5.22 -7.72
CA GLY A 54 -6.21 4.35 -8.46
C GLY A 54 -4.73 4.70 -8.26
N SER A 55 -3.99 4.74 -9.36
CA SER A 55 -2.55 5.06 -9.39
C SER A 55 -2.22 6.47 -8.89
N LEU A 56 -3.12 7.44 -9.08
CA LEU A 56 -2.96 8.80 -8.53
C LEU A 56 -3.02 8.77 -7.00
N GLY A 57 -4.03 8.11 -6.43
CA GLY A 57 -4.14 7.97 -4.98
C GLY A 57 -2.93 7.25 -4.36
N PHE A 58 -2.37 6.27 -5.08
CA PHE A 58 -1.15 5.60 -4.68
C PHE A 58 0.08 6.53 -4.68
N GLY A 59 0.26 7.33 -5.74
CA GLY A 59 1.38 8.27 -5.86
C GLY A 59 1.26 9.49 -4.94
N GLU A 60 0.08 10.06 -4.79
CA GLU A 60 -0.15 11.22 -3.90
C GLU A 60 0.00 10.84 -2.44
N SER A 61 -0.50 9.67 -2.04
CA SER A 61 -0.30 9.17 -0.68
C SER A 61 1.17 8.88 -0.34
N TYR A 62 2.00 8.56 -1.35
CA TYR A 62 3.45 8.51 -1.17
C TYR A 62 4.03 9.90 -0.89
N MET A 63 3.63 10.91 -1.65
CA MET A 63 4.05 12.30 -1.42
C MET A 63 3.59 12.84 -0.07
N ASP A 64 2.41 12.41 0.39
CA ASP A 64 1.86 12.74 1.72
C ASP A 64 2.51 11.96 2.88
N GLY A 65 3.43 11.03 2.59
CA GLY A 65 4.13 10.23 3.60
C GLY A 65 3.25 9.15 4.27
N TRP A 66 2.14 8.76 3.65
CA TRP A 66 1.23 7.73 4.19
C TRP A 66 1.81 6.33 4.09
N TRP A 67 2.76 6.13 3.18
CA TRP A 67 3.54 4.92 3.06
C TRP A 67 4.92 5.24 2.48
N GLU A 68 5.85 4.33 2.70
CA GLU A 68 7.22 4.40 2.18
C GLU A 68 7.65 3.05 1.61
N CYS A 69 8.71 3.08 0.80
CA CYS A 69 9.36 1.90 0.27
C CYS A 69 10.85 2.20 0.06
N GLU A 70 11.72 1.25 0.37
CA GLU A 70 13.17 1.44 0.24
C GLU A 70 13.62 1.42 -1.23
N ARG A 71 12.97 0.59 -2.05
CA ARG A 71 13.30 0.38 -3.47
C ARG A 71 12.07 0.54 -4.36
N LEU A 72 11.66 1.81 -4.55
CA LEU A 72 10.55 2.18 -5.43
C LEU A 72 10.72 1.68 -6.87
N ASP A 73 11.95 1.68 -7.37
CA ASP A 73 12.29 1.14 -8.70
C ASP A 73 11.87 -0.34 -8.82
N MET A 74 12.15 -1.14 -7.79
CA MET A 74 11.80 -2.56 -7.75
C MET A 74 10.31 -2.81 -7.51
N LEU A 75 9.66 -1.94 -6.74
CA LEU A 75 8.22 -1.95 -6.50
C LEU A 75 7.46 -1.72 -7.81
N PHE A 76 7.74 -0.61 -8.52
CA PHE A 76 7.03 -0.29 -9.76
C PHE A 76 7.34 -1.31 -10.87
N THR A 77 8.57 -1.82 -10.96
CA THR A 77 8.88 -2.91 -11.89
C THR A 77 7.95 -4.11 -11.69
N ARG A 78 7.67 -4.48 -10.44
CA ARG A 78 6.78 -5.60 -10.10
C ARG A 78 5.31 -5.31 -10.39
N ILE A 79 4.83 -4.13 -9.99
CA ILE A 79 3.44 -3.71 -10.22
C ILE A 79 3.12 -3.72 -11.72
N LEU A 80 4.00 -3.12 -12.53
CA LEU A 80 3.83 -3.04 -13.99
C LEU A 80 3.94 -4.42 -14.66
N GLN A 81 4.84 -5.29 -14.19
CA GLN A 81 4.97 -6.66 -14.72
C GLN A 81 3.74 -7.53 -14.41
N ALA A 82 3.06 -7.26 -13.29
CA ALA A 82 1.87 -7.99 -12.90
C ALA A 82 0.57 -7.39 -13.47
N GLY A 83 0.63 -6.26 -14.19
CA GLY A 83 -0.55 -5.58 -14.74
C GLY A 83 -1.54 -5.13 -13.67
N VAL A 84 -1.04 -4.77 -12.48
CA VAL A 84 -1.90 -4.35 -11.35
C VAL A 84 -2.46 -2.94 -11.57
N ASP A 85 -1.79 -2.10 -12.37
CA ASP A 85 -2.21 -0.73 -12.68
C ASP A 85 -3.35 -0.63 -13.71
N GLU A 86 -3.61 -1.71 -14.46
CA GLU A 86 -4.63 -1.75 -15.53
C GLU A 86 -6.00 -2.28 -15.06
N ARG A 87 -6.18 -2.46 -13.75
CA ARG A 87 -7.37 -3.08 -13.14
C ARG A 87 -8.37 -2.09 -12.54
#